data_AF-A0A6M9X6V8-F1
#
_entry.id   AF-A0A6M9X6V8-F1
#
_cell.length_a   1.000
_cell.length_b   1.000
_cell.length_c   1.000
_cell.angle_alpha   90.00
_cell.angle_beta   90.00
_cell.angle_gamma   90.00
#
_symmetry.space_group_name_H-M   'P 1'
#
loop_
_entity.id
_entity.type
_entity.pdbx_description
1 polymer ?
#
loop_
_entity_poly.entity_id
_entity_poly.type
_entity_poly.pdbx_seq_one_letter_code
_entity_poly.pdbx_strand_id
1 'polypeptide(L)'
;MTGPSGSGKSTLLNIIGMLDTEFDGEYIIDNSIIDLNNPVNTTFLRKKYYFGYVFQNSLINEKQSITRNIISSVDYNKKKKEMQTRVIKTLNMVGLHDINRPTPFCLVERNKD
;
A
#
# COMPACT_ATOMS: atom_id res chain seq x y z
N MET A 1 9.81 8.90 -12.03
CA MET A 1 10.05 8.99 -13.48
C MET A 1 9.26 10.16 -14.03
N THR A 2 9.90 11.06 -14.79
CA THR A 2 9.25 12.22 -15.40
C THR A 2 9.03 11.95 -16.90
N GLY A 3 7.93 12.42 -17.47
CA GLY A 3 7.66 12.27 -18.91
C GLY A 3 6.21 12.58 -19.29
N PRO A 4 5.93 12.85 -20.58
CA PRO A 4 4.60 13.22 -21.09
C PRO A 4 3.52 12.18 -20.78
N SER A 5 2.25 12.59 -20.72
CA SER A 5 1.15 11.61 -20.60
C SER A 5 1.19 10.59 -21.74
N GLY A 6 0.87 9.33 -21.46
CA GLY A 6 0.90 8.25 -22.45
C GLY A 6 2.27 7.62 -22.73
N SER A 7 3.37 8.14 -22.17
CA SER A 7 4.72 7.60 -22.42
C SER A 7 5.04 6.24 -21.73
N GLY A 8 4.03 5.47 -21.31
CA GLY A 8 4.21 4.16 -20.68
C GLY A 8 4.71 4.16 -19.22
N LYS A 9 4.82 5.32 -18.56
CA LYS A 9 5.31 5.41 -17.16
C LYS A 9 4.54 4.51 -16.18
N SER A 10 3.21 4.53 -16.28
CA SER A 10 2.36 3.71 -15.40
C SER A 10 2.50 2.22 -15.73
N THR A 11 2.58 1.87 -17.00
CA THR A 11 2.86 0.49 -17.45
C THR A 11 4.18 -0.01 -16.86
N LEU A 12 5.25 0.77 -16.98
CA LEU A 12 6.55 0.40 -16.42
C LEU A 12 6.51 0.30 -14.89
N LEU A 13 5.84 1.23 -14.19
CA LEU A 13 5.67 1.13 -12.75
C LEU A 13 4.88 -0.12 -12.33
N ASN A 14 3.89 -0.52 -13.12
CA ASN A 14 3.13 -1.74 -12.86
C ASN A 14 3.98 -2.98 -13.07
N ILE A 15 4.80 -3.04 -14.12
CA ILE A 15 5.75 -4.14 -14.37
C ILE A 15 6.78 -4.22 -13.24
N ILE A 16 7.46 -3.10 -12.91
CA ILE A 16 8.41 -3.02 -11.78
C ILE A 16 7.74 -3.48 -10.50
N GLY A 17 6.49 -3.10 -10.29
CA GLY A 17 5.70 -3.45 -9.13
C GLY A 17 5.22 -4.90 -9.06
N MET A 18 5.41 -5.70 -10.12
CA MET A 18 4.80 -7.03 -10.27
C MET A 18 3.26 -6.99 -10.24
N LEU A 19 2.66 -5.89 -10.72
CA LEU A 19 1.22 -5.73 -10.93
C LEU A 19 0.80 -6.11 -12.35
N ASP A 20 1.76 -6.04 -13.28
CA ASP A 20 1.60 -6.41 -14.68
C ASP A 20 2.71 -7.39 -15.04
N THR A 21 2.34 -8.45 -15.77
CA THR A 21 3.24 -9.54 -16.18
C THR A 21 3.29 -9.68 -17.70
N GLU A 22 2.54 -8.88 -18.43
CA GLU A 22 2.48 -8.91 -19.89
C GLU A 22 3.61 -8.05 -20.48
N PHE A 23 4.83 -8.59 -20.48
CA PHE A 23 5.99 -7.98 -21.12
C PHE A 23 6.95 -9.05 -21.64
N ASP A 24 7.81 -8.67 -22.58
CA ASP A 24 8.88 -9.53 -23.09
C ASP A 24 10.20 -9.26 -22.36
N GLY A 25 10.91 -10.33 -22.01
CA GLY A 25 12.22 -10.29 -21.37
C GLY A 25 12.26 -10.95 -20.00
N GLU A 26 13.31 -10.66 -19.23
CA GLU A 26 13.52 -11.23 -17.90
C GLU A 26 13.29 -10.18 -16.81
N TYR A 27 12.64 -10.59 -15.73
CA TYR A 27 12.50 -9.78 -14.53
C TYR A 27 13.50 -10.26 -13.48
N ILE A 28 14.44 -9.38 -13.10
CA ILE A 28 15.55 -9.74 -12.21
C ILE A 28 15.53 -8.83 -10.97
N ILE A 29 15.53 -9.42 -9.79
CA ILE A 29 15.75 -8.73 -8.50
C ILE A 29 16.83 -9.47 -7.73
N ASP A 30 17.77 -8.76 -7.11
CA ASP A 30 18.85 -9.33 -6.30
C ASP A 30 19.58 -10.48 -7.03
N ASN A 31 19.90 -10.24 -8.31
CA ASN A 31 20.55 -11.20 -9.21
C ASN A 31 19.78 -12.52 -9.44
N SER A 32 18.50 -12.58 -9.07
CA SER A 32 17.63 -13.74 -9.26
C SER A 32 16.56 -13.44 -10.30
N ILE A 33 16.42 -14.33 -11.28
CA ILE A 33 15.30 -14.30 -12.23
C ILE A 33 14.02 -14.65 -11.46
N ILE A 34 13.02 -13.78 -11.51
CA ILE A 34 11.74 -13.99 -10.85
C ILE A 34 10.73 -14.44 -11.91
N ASP A 35 10.15 -15.62 -11.70
CA ASP A 35 9.00 -16.08 -12.48
C ASP A 35 7.73 -15.36 -12.01
N LEU A 36 7.24 -14.44 -12.83
CA LEU A 36 6.03 -13.66 -12.55
C LEU A 36 4.73 -14.39 -12.93
N ASN A 37 4.81 -15.53 -13.64
CA ASN A 37 3.63 -16.29 -14.09
C ASN A 37 2.89 -17.00 -12.95
N ASN A 38 3.48 -17.07 -11.76
CA ASN A 38 2.83 -17.63 -10.58
C ASN A 38 2.22 -16.51 -9.70
N PRO A 39 0.91 -16.22 -9.80
CA PRO A 39 0.29 -15.08 -9.12
C PRO A 39 0.34 -15.19 -7.58
N VAL A 40 0.37 -16.41 -7.03
CA VAL A 40 0.48 -16.64 -5.59
C VAL A 40 1.88 -16.24 -5.10
N ASN A 41 2.91 -16.69 -5.80
CA ASN A 41 4.30 -16.35 -5.48
C ASN A 41 4.54 -14.84 -5.66
N THR A 42 4.11 -14.28 -6.79
CA THR A 42 4.24 -12.85 -7.10
C THR A 42 3.57 -11.98 -6.04
N THR A 43 2.36 -12.35 -5.59
CA THR A 43 1.67 -11.63 -4.52
C THR A 43 2.43 -11.69 -3.20
N PHE A 44 3.00 -12.84 -2.86
CA PHE A 44 3.80 -13.02 -1.65
C PHE A 44 5.09 -12.20 -1.69
N LEU A 45 5.86 -12.29 -2.78
CA LEU A 45 7.10 -11.52 -2.98
C LEU A 45 6.85 -10.02 -2.90
N ARG A 46 5.83 -9.53 -3.62
CA ARG A 46 5.43 -8.13 -3.63
C ARG A 46 5.09 -7.62 -2.23
N LYS A 47 4.18 -8.31 -1.52
CA LYS A 47 3.69 -7.86 -0.20
C LYS A 47 4.72 -7.99 0.91
N LYS A 48 5.57 -9.02 0.87
CA LYS A 48 6.40 -9.39 2.01
C LYS A 48 7.83 -8.86 1.93
N TYR A 49 8.40 -8.74 0.73
CA TYR A 49 9.83 -8.49 0.57
C TYR A 49 10.14 -7.18 -0.15
N TYR A 50 9.43 -6.84 -1.23
CA TYR A 50 9.97 -5.86 -2.18
C TYR A 50 9.24 -4.52 -2.23
N PHE A 51 7.91 -4.48 -2.18
CA PHE A 51 7.19 -3.26 -2.57
C PHE A 51 6.08 -2.84 -1.60
N GLY A 52 6.07 -1.55 -1.30
CA GLY A 52 4.92 -0.82 -0.75
C GLY A 52 4.48 0.26 -1.73
N TYR A 53 3.17 0.49 -1.84
CA TYR A 53 2.61 1.42 -2.83
C TYR A 53 2.04 2.67 -2.17
N VAL A 54 2.31 3.82 -2.80
CA VAL A 54 1.62 5.08 -2.53
C VAL A 54 0.99 5.53 -3.83
N PHE A 55 -0.33 5.70 -3.83
CA PHE A 55 -1.11 6.11 -4.99
C PHE A 55 -1.33 7.62 -4.96
N GLN A 56 -1.46 8.24 -6.13
CA GLN A 56 -1.78 9.67 -6.25
C GLN A 56 -3.13 10.00 -5.61
N ASN A 57 -4.13 9.15 -5.85
CA ASN A 57 -5.40 9.19 -5.15
C ASN A 57 -5.34 8.24 -3.96
N SER A 58 -5.76 8.70 -2.78
CA SER A 58 -5.74 7.86 -1.59
C SER A 58 -6.75 6.72 -1.72
N LEU A 59 -6.36 5.50 -1.34
CA LEU A 59 -7.24 4.33 -1.28
C LEU A 59 -7.87 4.16 0.13
N ILE A 60 -8.08 5.27 0.83
CA ILE A 60 -8.59 5.27 2.20
C ILE A 60 -10.10 5.00 2.17
N ASN A 61 -10.55 4.07 3.00
CA ASN A 61 -11.96 3.92 3.32
C ASN A 61 -12.37 4.98 4.34
N GLU A 62 -13.09 6.00 3.87
CA GLU A 62 -13.57 7.13 4.68
C GLU A 62 -14.53 6.71 5.81
N LYS A 63 -15.15 5.53 5.70
CA LYS A 63 -16.04 4.99 6.74
C LYS A 63 -15.28 4.29 7.87
N GLN A 64 -13.95 4.29 7.84
CA GLN A 64 -13.09 3.62 8.81
C GLN A 64 -12.06 4.58 9.40
N SER A 65 -11.69 4.36 10.67
CA SER A 65 -10.58 5.10 11.26
C SER A 65 -9.27 4.79 10.53
N ILE A 66 -8.30 5.68 10.66
CA ILE A 66 -7.00 5.54 9.98
C ILE A 66 -6.24 4.31 10.48
N THR A 67 -6.30 4.04 11.79
CA THR A 67 -5.79 2.79 12.35
C THR A 67 -6.48 1.57 11.74
N ARG A 68 -7.80 1.60 11.52
CA ARG A 68 -8.50 0.48 10.91
C ARG A 68 -8.11 0.29 9.45
N ASN A 69 -8.01 1.37 8.67
CA ASN A 69 -7.51 1.35 7.30
C ASN A 69 -6.12 0.70 7.20
N ILE A 70 -5.20 1.09 8.09
CA ILE A 70 -3.83 0.56 8.10
C ILE A 70 -3.79 -0.91 8.57
N ILE A 71 -4.55 -1.28 9.60
CA ILE A 71 -4.55 -2.67 10.09
C ILE A 71 -5.18 -3.62 9.06
N SER A 72 -6.22 -3.17 8.35
CA SER A 72 -6.91 -3.98 7.34
C SER A 72 -6.06 -4.25 6.09
N SER A 73 -5.02 -3.48 5.83
CA SER A 73 -4.11 -3.70 4.69
C SER A 73 -2.94 -4.65 5.00
N VAL A 74 -2.78 -5.09 6.25
CA VAL A 74 -1.72 -6.01 6.67
C VAL A 74 -2.27 -7.41 6.88
N ASP A 75 -1.59 -8.41 6.30
CA ASP A 75 -1.96 -9.81 6.47
C ASP A 75 -1.76 -10.24 7.94
N TYR A 76 -2.84 -10.66 8.60
CA TYR A 76 -2.89 -10.73 10.05
C TYR A 76 -3.19 -12.15 10.55
N ASN A 77 -2.15 -12.80 11.06
CA ASN A 77 -2.28 -13.96 11.93
C ASN A 77 -1.87 -13.57 13.37
N LYS A 78 -2.87 -13.16 14.17
CA LYS A 78 -2.92 -13.27 15.66
C LYS A 78 -2.20 -12.26 16.59
N LYS A 79 -1.67 -11.09 16.18
CA LYS A 79 -1.07 -10.09 17.12
C LYS A 79 -1.62 -8.63 17.11
N LYS A 80 -2.90 -8.43 17.40
CA LYS A 80 -3.64 -7.16 17.17
C LYS A 80 -3.04 -6.00 17.97
N LYS A 81 -2.65 -6.29 19.21
CA LYS A 81 -2.05 -5.32 20.13
C LYS A 81 -0.68 -4.83 19.65
N GLU A 82 0.18 -5.74 19.19
CA GLU A 82 1.49 -5.40 18.64
C GLU A 82 1.36 -4.50 17.40
N MET A 83 0.40 -4.81 16.53
CA MET A 83 0.16 -4.01 15.33
C MET A 83 -0.36 -2.62 15.65
N GLN A 84 -1.29 -2.48 16.61
CA GLN A 84 -1.75 -1.17 17.05
C GLN A 84 -0.59 -0.29 17.54
N THR A 85 0.32 -0.85 18.34
CA THR A 85 1.52 -0.14 18.78
C THR A 85 2.40 0.27 17.59
N ARG A 86 2.59 -0.61 16.61
CA ARG A 86 3.37 -0.31 15.40
C ARG A 86 2.74 0.81 14.57
N VAL A 87 1.42 0.78 14.38
CA VAL A 87 0.68 1.81 13.65
C VAL A 87 0.83 3.18 14.32
N ILE A 88 0.64 3.25 15.64
CA ILE A 88 0.82 4.49 16.40
C ILE A 88 2.25 5.02 16.24
N LYS A 89 3.25 4.14 16.35
CA LYS A 89 4.66 4.52 16.16
C LYS A 89 4.91 5.08 14.76
N THR A 90 4.39 4.43 13.71
CA THR A 90 4.53 4.89 12.33
C THR A 90 3.84 6.23 12.09
N LEU A 91 2.62 6.41 12.62
CA LEU A 91 1.90 7.69 12.53
C LEU A 91 2.68 8.82 13.19
N ASN A 92 3.30 8.57 14.34
CA ASN A 92 4.15 9.55 15.01
C ASN A 92 5.38 9.92 14.16
N MET A 93 6.02 8.93 13.51
CA MET A 93 7.20 9.17 12.66
C MET A 93 6.91 10.10 11.48
N VAL A 94 5.69 10.08 10.94
CA VAL A 94 5.28 10.92 9.81
C VAL A 94 4.53 12.19 10.24
N GLY A 95 4.53 12.52 11.53
CA GLY A 95 3.90 13.73 12.07
C GLY A 95 2.37 13.66 12.17
N LEU A 96 1.78 12.47 12.09
CA LEU A 96 0.35 12.23 12.02
C LEU A 96 -0.22 11.62 13.32
N HIS A 97 0.24 12.09 14.47
CA HIS A 97 -0.16 11.55 15.78
C HIS A 97 -1.60 11.93 16.18
N ASP A 98 -2.08 13.11 15.77
CA ASP A 98 -3.38 13.65 16.17
C ASP A 98 -4.57 13.13 15.34
N ILE A 99 -4.30 12.56 14.17
CA ILE A 99 -5.34 12.08 13.24
C ILE A 99 -5.93 10.73 13.66
N ASN A 100 -5.33 10.04 14.63
CA ASN A 100 -5.81 8.75 15.12
C ASN A 100 -6.95 8.88 16.13
N ARG A 101 -7.87 9.82 15.90
CA ARG A 101 -9.11 9.86 16.67
C ARG A 101 -9.95 8.66 16.24
N PRO A 102 -10.42 7.80 17.18
CA PRO A 102 -11.53 6.92 16.88
C PRO A 102 -12.74 7.83 16.67
N THR A 103 -12.93 8.35 15.46
CA THR A 103 -14.16 9.04 15.12
C THR A 103 -15.27 7.97 15.19
N PRO A 104 -16.26 8.14 16.07
CA PRO A 104 -17.50 7.41 15.92
C PRO A 104 -18.06 7.73 14.53
N PHE A 105 -18.78 6.78 13.97
CA PHE A 105 -19.40 6.76 12.63
C PHE A 105 -20.31 7.97 12.30
N CYS A 106 -20.36 9.04 13.09
CA CYS A 106 -21.38 10.09 13.00
C CYS A 106 -20.89 11.56 12.85
N LEU A 107 -19.63 11.89 12.53
CA LEU A 107 -19.25 13.32 12.40
C LEU A 107 -18.36 13.64 11.20
N VAL A 108 -18.83 13.34 9.99
CA VAL A 108 -18.37 14.01 8.74
C VAL A 108 -19.56 14.68 8.04
N GLU A 109 -20.36 15.42 8.82
CA GLU A 109 -21.36 16.39 8.29
C GLU A 109 -21.22 17.77 8.95
N ARG A 110 -20.05 18.11 9.46
CA ARG A 110 -19.75 19.47 9.92
C ARG A 110 -18.35 19.84 9.50
N ASN A 111 -18.25 20.37 8.29
CA ASN A 111 -17.32 21.42 7.84
C ASN A 111 -17.39 21.49 6.30
N LYS A 112 -18.61 21.67 5.78
CA LYS A 112 -18.84 22.41 4.54
C LYS A 112 -19.49 23.71 4.97
N ASP A 113 -18.65 24.66 5.36
CA ASP A 113 -18.91 26.10 5.32
C ASP A 113 -17.59 26.78 4.96
#